data_AF-A0A4Z0R2S1-F1
#
_entry.id   AF-A0A4Z0R2S1-F1
#
_cell.length_a   1.000
_cell.length_b   1.000
_cell.length_c   1.000
_cell.angle_alpha   90.00
_cell.angle_beta   90.00
_cell.angle_gamma   90.00
#
_symmetry.space_group_name_H-M   'P 1'
#
loop_
_entity.id
_entity.type
_entity.pdbx_description
1 polymer ?
#
loop_
_entity_poly.entity_id
_entity_poly.type
_entity_poly.pdbx_seq_one_letter_code
_entity_poly.pdbx_strand_id
1 'polypeptide(L)' 'MKILLTPITLLAHFELDGTPHPIHFKIADKEIKIGHVVSVTEEKLAGNKMLIFKCQSIPKTYLY' A
#
# COMPACT_ATOMS: atom_id res chain seq x y z
N MET A 1 1.94 -11.29 13.25
CA MET A 1 2.23 -10.33 12.15
C MET A 1 3.49 -10.81 11.45
N LYS A 2 3.45 -11.10 10.15
CA LYS A 2 4.67 -11.46 9.38
C LYS A 2 5.17 -10.19 8.71
N ILE A 3 6.39 -9.75 9.05
CA ILE A 3 7.04 -8.61 8.41
C ILE A 3 7.78 -9.13 7.18
N LEU A 4 7.51 -8.54 6.02
CA LEU A 4 8.16 -8.86 4.75
C LEU A 4 8.90 -7.62 4.26
N LEU A 5 10.23 -7.65 4.32
CA LEU A 5 11.10 -6.63 3.74
C LEU A 5 11.43 -7.03 2.30
N THR A 6 10.42 -6.97 1.44
CA THR A 6 10.53 -7.35 0.04
C THR A 6 10.10 -6.20 -0.85
N PRO A 7 10.86 -5.88 -1.91
CA PRO A 7 10.42 -4.92 -2.91
C PRO A 7 9.04 -5.27 -3.47
N ILE A 8 8.22 -4.25 -3.72
CA ILE A 8 6.90 -4.37 -4.33
C ILE A 8 6.84 -3.48 -5.56
N THR A 9 6.00 -3.85 -6.53
CA THR A 9 5.57 -2.92 -7.58
C THR A 9 4.31 -2.22 -7.09
N LEU A 10 4.28 -0.89 -7.14
CA LEU A 10 3.15 -0.08 -6.65
C LEU A 10 2.59 0.79 -7.78
N LEU A 11 1.27 0.82 -7.90
CA LEU A 11 0.53 1.83 -8.65
C LEU A 11 -0.17 2.76 -7.65
N ALA A 12 0.09 4.05 -7.76
CA ALA A 12 -0.49 5.10 -6.93
C ALA A 12 -0.84 6.32 -7.81
N HIS A 13 -1.89 7.03 -7.45
CA HIS A 13 -2.05 8.41 -7.90
C HIS A 13 -1.44 9.34 -6.86
N PHE A 14 -1.13 10.56 -7.27
CA PHE A 14 -0.54 11.56 -6.40
C PHE A 14 -1.39 12.82 -6.49
N GLU A 15 -1.59 13.46 -5.35
CA GLU A 15 -2.12 14.82 -5.30
C GLU A 15 -1.07 15.81 -5.83
N LEU A 16 -1.49 17.05 -6.09
CA LEU A 16 -0.59 18.10 -6.60
C LEU A 16 0.56 18.41 -5.64
N ASP A 17 0.35 18.21 -4.33
CA ASP A 17 1.38 18.38 -3.29
C ASP A 17 2.33 17.19 -3.16
N GLY A 18 2.14 16.15 -3.99
CA GLY A 18 2.95 14.93 -3.98
C GLY A 18 2.50 13.88 -2.97
N THR A 19 1.36 14.06 -2.28
CA THR A 19 0.81 13.05 -1.38
C THR A 19 0.42 11.79 -2.18
N PRO A 20 0.97 10.61 -1.88
CA PRO A 20 0.63 9.38 -2.60
C PRO A 20 -0.65 8.73 -2.09
N HIS A 21 -1.41 8.19 -3.03
CA HIS A 21 -2.62 7.42 -2.80
C HIS A 21 -2.50 6.06 -3.50
N PRO A 22 -2.19 4.99 -2.74
CA PRO A 22 -1.92 3.68 -3.32
C PRO A 22 -3.23 3.02 -3.78
N ILE A 23 -3.23 2.52 -5.01
CA ILE A 23 -4.40 1.90 -5.66
C ILE A 23 -4.25 0.37 -5.69
N HIS A 24 -3.02 -0.08 -5.94
CA HIS A 24 -2.73 -1.47 -6.25
C HIS A 24 -1.25 -1.74 -6.01
N PHE A 25 -0.92 -2.91 -5.45
CA PHE A 25 0.47 -3.37 -5.44
C PHE A 25 0.60 -4.85 -5.82
N LYS A 26 1.77 -5.20 -6.35
CA LYS A 26 2.20 -6.56 -6.63
C LYS A 26 3.40 -6.91 -5.76
N ILE A 27 3.33 -8.06 -5.09
CA ILE A 27 4.40 -8.63 -4.29
C ILE A 27 4.64 -10.07 -4.74
N ALA A 28 5.84 -10.35 -5.26
CA ALA A 28 6.12 -11.59 -6.02
C ALA A 28 5.04 -11.81 -7.09
N ASP A 29 4.35 -12.95 -7.09
CA ASP A 29 3.29 -13.27 -8.06
C ASP A 29 1.87 -12.92 -7.57
N LYS A 30 1.76 -12.23 -6.44
CA LYS A 30 0.47 -11.86 -5.85
C LYS A 30 0.15 -10.41 -6.14
N GLU A 31 -0.97 -10.23 -6.83
CA GLU A 31 -1.55 -8.95 -7.16
C GLU A 31 -2.66 -8.59 -6.14
N ILE A 32 -2.59 -7.40 -5.55
CA ILE A 32 -3.49 -6.95 -4.49
C ILE A 32 -4.05 -5.57 -4.86
N LYS A 33 -5.36 -5.50 -5.10
CA LYS A 33 -6.11 -4.24 -5.24
C LYS A 33 -6.45 -3.70 -3.86
N ILE A 34 -6.12 -2.44 -3.64
CA ILE A 34 -6.49 -1.72 -2.41
C ILE A 34 -7.92 -1.21 -2.60
N GLY A 35 -8.81 -1.57 -1.69
CA GLY A 35 -10.18 -1.04 -1.66
C GLY A 35 -10.26 0.25 -0.85
N HIS A 36 -9.55 0.30 0.29
CA HIS A 36 -9.59 1.43 1.20
C HIS A 36 -8.28 1.57 1.98
N VAL A 37 -7.81 2.81 2.16
CA VAL A 37 -6.71 3.15 3.06
C VAL A 37 -7.31 3.46 4.44
N VAL A 38 -7.06 2.59 5.41
CA VAL A 38 -7.58 2.70 6.78
C VAL A 38 -6.91 3.84 7.54
N SER A 39 -5.60 3.98 7.38
CA SER A 39 -4.83 5.05 8.03
C SER A 39 -3.49 5.27 7.33
N VAL A 40 -2.99 6.50 7.43
CA VAL A 40 -1.64 6.87 7.04
C VAL A 40 -0.95 7.45 8.26
N THR A 41 0.23 6.94 8.60
CA THR A 41 1.05 7.45 9.71
C THR A 41 2.45 7.75 9.21
N GLU A 42 3.12 8.73 9.82
CA GLU A 42 4.52 9.01 9.55
C GLU A 42 5.40 8.32 10.60
N GLU A 43 6.39 7.56 10.15
CA GLU A 43 7.43 7.00 11.02
C GLU A 43 8.79 7.59 10.62
N LYS A 44 9.62 7.89 11.62
CA LYS A 44 11.00 8.35 11.41
C LYS A 44 11.95 7.20 11.64
N LEU A 45 12.34 6.51 10.57
CA LEU A 45 13.33 5.44 10.63
C LEU A 45 14.69 5.97 10.19
N ALA A 46 15.68 5.97 11.10
CA ALA A 46 17.03 6.46 10.83
C ALA A 46 17.08 7.87 10.20
N GLY A 47 16.16 8.75 10.59
CA GLY A 47 16.05 10.12 10.06
C GLY A 47 15.24 10.24 8.77
N ASN A 48 14.90 9.13 8.11
CA ASN A 48 14.04 9.14 6.94
C ASN A 48 12.57 9.17 7.37
N LYS A 49 11.84 10.17 6.89
CA LYS A 49 10.39 10.25 7.05
C LYS A 49 9.75 9.26 6.10
N MET A 50 9.09 8.25 6.66
CA MET A 50 8.40 7.22 5.90
C MET A 50 6.90 7.30 6.16
N LEU A 51 6.12 7.25 5.08
CA LEU A 51 4.68 7.07 5.18
C LEU A 51 4.36 5.58 5.29
N ILE A 52 3.53 5.23 6.28
CA ILE A 52 3.04 3.88 6.50
C ILE A 52 1.55 3.86 6.17
N PHE A 53 1.21 3.10 5.13
CA PHE A 53 -0.16 2.92 4.68
C PHE A 53 -0.73 1.62 5.25
N LYS A 54 -1.78 1.73 6.05
CA LYS A 54 -2.59 0.58 6.48
C LYS A 54 -3.77 0.45 5.52
N CYS A 55 -3.79 -0.61 4.72
CA CYS A 55 -4.78 -0.80 3.65
C CYS A 55 -5.67 -2.02 3.90
N GLN A 56 -6.91 -1.95 3.42
CA GLN A 56 -7.82 -3.08 3.25
C GLN A 56 -7.95 -3.40 1.77
N SER A 57 -7.74 -4.66 1.42
CA SER A 57 -7.90 -5.14 0.04
C SER A 57 -9.37 -5.38 -0.29
N ILE A 58 -9.69 -5.32 -1.57
CA ILE A 58 -11.01 -5.79 -2.05
C ILE A 58 -11.07 -7.31 -1.90
N PRO A 59 -12.13 -7.88 -1.30
CA PRO A 59 -12.35 -9.32 -1.30
C PRO A 59 -12.35 -9.85 -2.73
N LYS A 60 -11.68 -10.98 -2.98
CA LYS A 60 -11.87 -11.69 -4.25
C LYS A 60 -13.28 -12.28 -4.23
N THR A 61 -14.25 -11.57 -4.79
CA THR A 61 -15.57 -12.14 -5.06
C THR A 61 -15.38 -13.20 -6.15
N TYR A 62 -15.46 -14.47 -5.77
CA TYR A 62 -15.64 -15.55 -6.73
C TYR A 62 -17.08 -15.48 -7.22
N LEU A 63 -17.28 -15.06 -8.46
CA LEU A 63 -18.56 -15.23 -9.14
C LEU A 63 -18.68 -16.72 -9.47
N TYR A 64 -19.65 -17.40 -8.84
CA TYR A 64 -20.09 -18.75 -9.18
C TYR A 64 -21.04 -18.70 -10.37
#